data_AF-A0A949WZ91-F1
#
_entry.id   AF-A0A949WZ91-F1
#
_cell.length_a   1.000
_cell.length_b   1.000
_cell.length_c   1.000
_cell.angle_alpha   90.00
_cell.angle_beta   90.00
_cell.angle_gamma   90.00
#
_symmetry.space_group_name_H-M   'P 1'
#
loop_
_entity.id
_entity.type
_entity.pdbx_description
1 polymer ?
#
loop_
_entity_poly.entity_id
_entity_poly.type
_entity_poly.pdbx_seq_one_letter_code
_entity_poly.pdbx_strand_id
1 'polypeptide(L)' 'MNKAMQVAETAFCEFRRKVRAAEVLSAAMEHILRLLEFSGKISIVVQNGRVLKSGYEEGYFRQQT' A
#
# COMPACT_ATOMS: atom_id res chain seq x y z
N MET A 1 24.23 21.59 6.66
CA MET A 1 22.82 21.15 6.64
C MET A 1 22.49 20.60 8.02
N ASN A 2 21.33 20.93 8.60
CA ASN A 2 20.99 20.39 9.93
C ASN A 2 20.77 18.86 9.83
N LYS A 3 21.13 18.10 10.87
CA LYS A 3 21.07 16.64 10.87
C LYS A 3 19.63 16.11 10.68
N ALA A 4 18.64 16.82 11.22
CA ALA A 4 17.22 16.44 11.12
C ALA A 4 16.68 16.51 9.68
N MET A 5 17.10 17.52 8.91
CA MET A 5 16.75 17.73 7.51
C MET A 5 17.28 16.60 6.64
N GLN A 6 18.52 16.16 6.90
CA GLN A 6 19.13 15.06 6.16
C GLN A 6 18.42 13.72 6.43
N VAL A 7 18.00 13.49 7.69
CA VAL A 7 17.20 12.31 8.06
C VAL A 7 15.84 12.35 7.38
N ALA A 8 15.15 13.50 7.40
CA ALA A 8 13.86 13.66 6.74
C ALA A 8 13.93 13.43 5.23
N GLU A 9 14.97 13.96 4.57
CA GLU A 9 15.20 13.76 3.14
C GLU A 9 15.44 12.29 2.79
N THR A 10 16.26 11.60 3.60
CA THR A 10 16.53 10.17 3.44
C THR A 10 15.25 9.34 3.60
N ALA A 11 14.47 9.61 4.66
CA ALA A 11 13.20 8.95 4.92
C ALA A 11 12.19 9.19 3.80
N PHE A 12 12.14 10.40 3.23
CA PHE A 12 11.26 10.72 2.12
C PHE A 12 11.67 10.02 0.82
N CYS A 13 12.97 9.90 0.54
CA CYS A 13 13.49 9.12 -0.58
C CYS A 13 13.14 7.63 -0.45
N GLU A 14 13.31 7.05 0.74
CA GLU A 14 12.93 5.67 1.01
C GLU A 14 11.42 5.46 0.87
N PHE A 15 10.60 6.35 1.45
CA PHE A 15 9.14 6.32 1.31
C PHE A 15 8.72 6.32 -0.17
N ARG A 16 9.24 7.25 -0.97
CA ARG A 16 8.95 7.33 -2.41
C ARG A 16 9.39 6.07 -3.16
N ARG A 17 10.52 5.46 -2.78
CA ARG A 17 10.98 4.19 -3.36
C ARG A 17 9.99 3.07 -3.08
N LYS A 18 9.58 2.90 -1.81
CA LYS A 18 8.64 1.85 -1.39
C LYS A 18 7.27 2.00 -2.04
N VAL A 19 6.74 3.22 -2.13
CA VAL A 19 5.46 3.49 -2.80
C VAL A 19 5.52 3.10 -4.29
N ARG A 20 6.57 3.51 -5.00
CA ARG A 20 6.73 3.18 -6.43
C ARG A 20 6.94 1.69 -6.69
N ALA A 21 7.65 1.01 -5.81
CA ALA A 21 7.88 -0.43 -5.89
C ALA A 21 6.70 -1.27 -5.38
N ALA A 22 5.59 -0.65 -4.96
CA ALA A 22 4.47 -1.31 -4.30
C ALA A 22 4.84 -2.10 -3.02
N GLU A 23 6.02 -1.87 -2.44
CA GLU A 23 6.52 -2.48 -1.18
C GLU A 23 5.80 -1.97 0.08
N VAL A 24 4.72 -1.22 -0.09
CA VAL A 24 3.88 -0.71 1.01
C VAL A 24 2.93 -1.76 1.56
N LEU A 25 2.67 -2.82 0.79
CA LEU A 25 1.86 -3.95 1.23
C LEU A 25 2.76 -4.98 1.92
N SER A 26 2.37 -5.46 3.10
CA SER A 26 3.15 -6.49 3.78
C SER A 26 3.09 -7.81 3.00
N ALA A 27 4.18 -8.58 3.00
CA ALA A 27 4.24 -9.89 2.36
C ALA A 27 3.15 -10.86 2.88
N ALA A 28 2.78 -10.73 4.16
CA ALA A 28 1.68 -11.49 4.76
C ALA A 28 0.33 -11.14 4.12
N MET A 29 0.07 -9.85 3.86
CA MET A 29 -1.17 -9.41 3.21
C MET A 29 -1.21 -9.89 1.75
N GLU A 30 -0.12 -9.80 1.01
CA GLU A 30 -0.05 -10.35 -0.34
C GLU A 30 -0.33 -11.86 -0.38
N HIS A 31 0.21 -12.60 0.58
CA HIS A 31 -0.02 -14.05 0.68
C HIS A 31 -1.50 -14.35 0.88
N ILE A 32 -2.18 -13.63 1.78
CA ILE A 32 -3.62 -13.78 2.01
C ILE A 32 -4.42 -13.44 0.75
N LEU A 33 -4.10 -12.34 0.05
CA LEU A 33 -4.81 -11.95 -1.17
C LEU A 33 -4.67 -12.99 -2.29
N ARG A 34 -3.49 -13.62 -2.40
CA ARG A 34 -3.28 -14.74 -3.32
C ARG A 34 -4.11 -15.95 -2.95
N LEU A 35 -4.16 -16.32 -1.66
CA LEU A 35 -4.98 -17.44 -1.17
C LEU A 35 -6.48 -17.21 -1.41
N LEU A 36 -6.94 -15.96 -1.31
CA LEU A 36 -8.34 -15.59 -1.56
C LEU A 36 -8.69 -15.48 -3.05
N GLU A 37 -7.73 -15.66 -3.96
CA GLU A 37 -7.89 -15.37 -5.39
C GLU A 37 -8.48 -13.96 -5.62
N PHE A 38 -8.04 -13.00 -4.80
CA PHE A 38 -8.63 -11.66 -4.77
C PHE A 38 -8.44 -10.96 -6.11
N SER A 39 -9.55 -10.66 -6.79
CA SER A 39 -9.60 -10.00 -8.11
C SER A 39 -9.96 -8.52 -8.04
N GLY A 40 -10.14 -8.00 -6.82
CA GLY A 40 -10.61 -6.65 -6.54
C GLY A 40 -9.51 -5.60 -6.43
N LYS A 41 -9.84 -4.46 -5.81
CA LYS A 41 -8.91 -3.37 -5.50
C LYS A 41 -8.93 -3.04 -4.02
N ILE A 42 -7.77 -2.71 -3.46
CA ILE A 42 -7.63 -2.21 -2.08
C ILE A 42 -7.13 -0.77 -2.16
N SER A 43 -7.82 0.15 -1.47
CA SER A 43 -7.47 1.56 -1.40
C SER A 43 -7.25 1.99 0.04
N ILE A 44 -6.12 2.65 0.31
CA ILE A 44 -5.75 3.20 1.62
C ILE A 44 -5.46 4.68 1.46
N VAL A 45 -6.12 5.51 2.26
CA VAL A 45 -5.88 6.95 2.33
C VAL A 45 -5.07 7.25 3.57
N VAL A 46 -3.86 7.79 3.37
CA VAL A 46 -2.95 8.22 4.44
C VAL A 46 -2.84 9.74 4.43
N GLN A 47 -3.04 10.38 5.57
CA GLN A 47 -2.86 11.82 5.76
C GLN A 47 -2.08 12.07 7.06
N ASN A 48 -1.10 12.98 7.02
CA ASN A 48 -0.26 13.32 8.18
C ASN A 48 0.36 12.09 8.88
N GLY A 49 0.79 11.09 8.09
CA GLY A 49 1.38 9.86 8.61
C GLY A 49 0.41 8.89 9.27
N ARG A 50 -0.91 9.11 9.14
CA ARG A 50 -1.96 8.26 9.72
C ARG A 50 -2.90 7.75 8.64
N VAL A 51 -3.34 6.50 8.78
CA VAL A 51 -4.41 5.95 7.93
C VAL A 51 -5.73 6.60 8.35
N LEU A 52 -6.42 7.22 7.40
CA LEU A 52 -7.73 7.85 7.63
C LEU A 52 -8.88 7.00 7.12
N LYS A 53 -8.68 6.30 6.00
CA LYS A 53 -9.67 5.44 5.39
C LYS A 53 -9.00 4.23 4.77
N SER A 54 -9.60 3.07 4.97
CA SER A 54 -9.33 1.86 4.20
C SER A 54 -10.63 1.40 3.56
N GLY A 55 -10.53 0.85 2.36
CA GLY A 55 -11.66 0.25 1.65
C GLY A 55 -11.16 -0.76 0.64
N TYR A 56 -12.02 -1.71 0.29
CA TYR A 56 -11.78 -2.63 -0.79
C TYR A 56 -13.03 -2.74 -1.66
N GLU A 57 -12.81 -2.94 -2.95
CA GLU A 57 -13.84 -3.23 -3.94
C GLU A 57 -13.57 -4.65 -4.41
N GLU A 58 -14.50 -5.57 -4.20
CA GLU A 58 -14.42 -6.89 -4.83
C GLU A 58 -14.84 -6.75 -6.30
N GLY A 59 -14.10 -7.39 -7.20
CA GLY A 59 -14.57 -7.54 -8.57
C GLY A 59 -15.82 -8.42 -8.58
N TYR A 60 -16.89 -7.99 -9.26
CA TYR A 60 -17.99 -8.88 -9.58
C TYR A 60 -17.44 -10.01 -10.46
N PHE A 61 -17.22 -11.19 -9.88
CA PHE A 61 -17.03 -12.40 -10.66
C PHE A 61 -18.33 -12.65 -11.44
N ARG A 62 -18.34 -12.33 -12.74
CA ARG A 62 -19.16 -13.13 -13.65
C ARG A 62 -18.46 -14.48 -13.71
N GLN A 63 -19.02 -15.47 -13.02
CA GLN A 63 -18.82 -16.86 -13.46
C GLN A 63 -19.15 -16.86 -14.95
N GLN A 64 -18.14 -17.06 -15.80
CA GLN A 64 -18.42 -17.55 -17.15
C GLN A 64 -19.02 -18.92 -16.93
N THR A 65 -20.35 -18.99 -17.09
CA THR A 65 -21.08 -20.25 -17.12
C THR A 65 -20.63 -21.06 -18.32
#